data_AF-A0A3D5I838-F1
#
_entry.id   AF-A0A3D5I838-F1
#
_cell.length_a   1.000
_cell.length_b   1.000
_cell.length_c   1.000
_cell.angle_alpha   90.00
_cell.angle_beta   90.00
_cell.angle_gamma   90.00
#
_symmetry.space_group_name_H-M   'P 1'
#
loop_
_entity.id
_entity.type
_entity.pdbx_description
1 polymer ?
#
loop_
_entity_poly.entity_id
_entity_poly.type
_entity_poly.pdbx_seq_one_letter_code
_entity_poly.pdbx_strand_id
1 'polypeptide(L)'
;TLVHRRDSLRAEQIMQERLMRTENIELQWNRVVDEVVGDDGIGGGVTGLKLGSTTGEDALEIAVDGMFVAIGHDPATVAFRDALAMDDEGYIKADAGTTRTSVDGVFAAGDCVDKIYR
;
A
#
# COMPACT_ATOMS: atom_id res chain seq x y z
N THR A 1 -10.94 -5.35 -9.87
CA THR A 1 -10.44 -4.11 -10.47
C THR A 1 -9.18 -3.66 -9.76
N LEU A 2 -8.16 -3.20 -10.48
CA LEU A 2 -6.99 -2.51 -9.93
C LEU A 2 -7.06 -1.04 -10.32
N VAL A 3 -7.13 -0.14 -9.33
CA VAL A 3 -7.07 1.31 -9.52
C VAL A 3 -5.62 1.75 -9.40
N HIS A 4 -5.08 2.41 -10.43
CA HIS A 4 -3.72 2.93 -10.38
C HIS A 4 -3.64 4.37 -10.88
N ARG A 5 -2.92 5.21 -10.12
CA ARG A 5 -2.80 6.66 -10.37
C ARG A 5 -1.97 7.06 -11.60
N ARG A 6 -1.28 6.10 -12.23
CA ARG A 6 -0.42 6.31 -13.42
C ARG A 6 -0.86 5.39 -14.54
N ASP A 7 -0.17 5.50 -15.67
CA ASP A 7 -0.32 4.69 -16.88
C ASP A 7 0.59 3.44 -16.91
N SER A 8 1.39 3.23 -15.87
CA SER A 8 2.41 2.19 -15.80
C SER A 8 2.63 1.69 -14.38
N LEU A 9 2.92 0.39 -14.22
CA LEU A 9 3.22 -0.22 -12.93
C LEU A 9 4.71 -0.20 -12.62
N ARG A 10 5.04 -0.11 -11.33
CA ARG A 10 6.40 -0.30 -10.80
C ARG A 10 6.80 -1.75 -10.62
N ALA A 11 5.85 -2.68 -10.74
CA ALA A 11 6.09 -4.11 -10.54
C ALA A 11 7.00 -4.68 -11.64
N GLU A 12 7.64 -5.82 -11.37
CA GLU A 12 8.42 -6.55 -12.39
C GLU A 12 7.57 -6.92 -13.61
N GLN A 13 8.20 -6.93 -14.79
CA GLN A 13 7.51 -7.16 -16.06
C GLN A 13 6.67 -8.45 -16.06
N ILE A 14 7.23 -9.55 -15.56
CA ILE A 14 6.51 -10.84 -15.50
C ILE A 14 5.26 -10.78 -14.63
N MET A 15 5.25 -9.96 -13.58
CA MET A 15 4.07 -9.77 -12.72
C MET A 15 3.00 -8.94 -13.44
N GLN A 16 3.40 -7.92 -14.19
CA GLN A 16 2.49 -7.13 -15.03
C GLN A 16 1.85 -8.01 -16.12
N GLU A 17 2.63 -8.86 -16.77
CA GLU A 17 2.12 -9.81 -17.78
C GLU A 17 1.11 -10.79 -17.19
N ARG A 18 1.38 -11.34 -16.00
CA ARG A 18 0.44 -12.20 -15.28
C ARG A 18 -0.86 -11.46 -14.94
N LEU A 19 -0.75 -10.22 -14.46
CA LEU A 19 -1.88 -9.36 -14.15
C LEU A 19 -2.75 -9.11 -15.39
N MET A 20 -2.14 -8.71 -16.51
CA MET A 20 -2.84 -8.43 -17.76
C MET A 20 -3.50 -9.66 -18.40
N ARG A 21 -2.99 -10.87 -18.11
CA ARG A 21 -3.57 -12.13 -18.58
C ARG A 21 -4.70 -12.66 -17.69
N THR A 22 -4.94 -12.04 -16.54
CA THR A 22 -5.92 -12.51 -15.57
C THR A 22 -7.30 -11.96 -15.95
N GLU A 23 -8.19 -12.83 -16.40
CA GLU A 23 -9.48 -12.45 -17.04
C GLU A 23 -10.45 -11.71 -16.11
N ASN A 24 -10.34 -11.90 -14.79
CA ASN A 24 -11.22 -11.28 -13.79
C ASN A 24 -10.66 -9.99 -13.18
N ILE A 25 -9.62 -9.41 -13.80
CA ILE A 25 -9.04 -8.14 -13.35
C ILE A 25 -9.22 -7.08 -14.43
N GLU A 26 -9.98 -6.05 -14.09
CA GLU A 26 -10.07 -4.82 -14.86
C GLU A 26 -9.06 -3.78 -14.33
N LEU A 27 -8.34 -3.11 -15.22
CA LEU A 27 -7.37 -2.07 -14.88
C LEU A 27 -7.98 -0.68 -15.08
N GLN A 28 -7.93 0.15 -14.05
CA GLN A 28 -8.35 1.55 -14.05
C GLN A 28 -7.10 2.42 -13.91
N TRP A 29 -6.49 2.76 -15.05
CA TRP A 29 -5.28 3.59 -15.12
C TRP A 29 -5.57 5.08 -14.97
N ASN A 30 -4.58 5.84 -14.51
CA ASN A 30 -4.73 7.29 -14.27
C ASN A 30 -5.92 7.64 -13.37
N ARG A 31 -6.26 6.74 -12.44
CA ARG A 31 -7.37 6.91 -11.49
C ARG A 31 -6.88 6.94 -10.06
N VAL A 32 -7.55 7.74 -9.24
CA VAL A 32 -7.38 7.82 -7.78
C VAL A 32 -8.73 7.62 -7.11
N VAL A 33 -8.74 7.09 -5.88
CA VAL A 33 -9.96 6.99 -5.10
C VAL A 33 -10.20 8.33 -4.41
N ASP A 34 -11.27 9.03 -4.80
CA ASP A 34 -11.66 10.31 -4.19
C ASP A 34 -12.60 10.08 -2.99
N GLU A 35 -13.46 9.06 -3.08
CA GLU A 35 -14.46 8.76 -2.05
C GLU A 35 -14.71 7.24 -1.95
N VAL A 36 -14.82 6.73 -0.73
CA VAL A 36 -15.33 5.39 -0.44
C VAL A 36 -16.80 5.52 -0.09
N VAL A 37 -17.67 4.91 -0.88
CA VAL A 37 -19.12 4.91 -0.69
C VAL A 37 -19.52 3.65 0.07
N GLY A 38 -20.38 3.80 1.07
CA GLY A 38 -20.83 2.69 1.89
C GLY A 38 -22.14 3.01 2.61
N ASP A 39 -22.70 1.99 3.24
CA ASP A 39 -23.92 2.14 4.03
C ASP A 39 -23.61 2.74 5.41
N ASP A 40 -24.49 3.62 5.88
CA ASP A 40 -24.40 4.18 7.22
C ASP A 40 -24.81 3.16 8.31
N GLY A 41 -24.10 3.17 9.44
CA GLY A 41 -24.48 2.43 10.65
C GLY A 41 -23.45 1.38 11.12
N ILE A 42 -23.73 0.77 12.28
CA ILE A 42 -22.87 -0.28 12.83
C ILE A 42 -22.97 -1.52 11.94
N GLY A 43 -21.87 -1.88 11.30
CA GLY A 43 -21.79 -3.02 10.37
C GLY A 43 -22.03 -2.67 8.91
N GLY A 44 -22.15 -1.39 8.55
CA GLY A 44 -22.18 -0.94 7.15
C GLY A 44 -20.89 -1.31 6.40
N GLY A 45 -21.03 -1.70 5.14
CA GLY A 45 -19.93 -2.11 4.25
C GLY A 45 -19.66 -1.10 3.14
N VAL A 46 -18.56 -1.32 2.40
CA VAL A 46 -18.30 -0.61 1.14
C VAL A 46 -19.33 -1.07 0.11
N THR A 47 -19.93 -0.14 -0.62
CA THR A 47 -20.88 -0.41 -1.71
C THR A 47 -20.41 0.16 -3.04
N GLY A 48 -19.42 1.07 -3.02
CA GLY A 48 -18.80 1.59 -4.22
C GLY A 48 -17.61 2.50 -3.95
N LEU A 49 -16.99 2.97 -5.03
CA LEU A 49 -15.92 3.96 -5.02
C LEU A 49 -16.19 5.05 -6.05
N LYS A 50 -15.89 6.30 -5.70
CA LYS A 50 -15.77 7.39 -6.67
C LYS A 50 -14.30 7.56 -7.04
N LEU A 51 -14.02 7.51 -8.34
CA LEU A 51 -12.69 7.55 -8.90
C LEU A 51 -12.46 8.85 -9.67
N GLY A 52 -11.54 9.66 -9.17
CA GLY A 52 -11.03 10.84 -9.87
C GLY A 52 -10.06 10.46 -10.98
N SER A 53 -9.85 11.38 -11.93
CA SER A 53 -8.83 11.25 -12.97
C SER A 53 -7.58 12.05 -12.62
N THR A 54 -6.40 11.48 -12.89
CA THR A 54 -5.12 12.20 -12.84
C THR A 54 -4.75 12.86 -14.17
N THR A 55 -5.53 12.62 -15.22
CA THR A 55 -5.33 13.15 -16.58
C THR A 55 -6.41 14.15 -17.01
N GLY A 56 -7.42 14.40 -16.16
CA GLY A 56 -8.51 15.34 -16.43
C GLY A 56 -9.73 14.75 -17.13
N GLU A 57 -9.81 13.42 -17.23
CA GLU A 57 -11.03 12.71 -17.64
C GLU A 57 -12.14 12.85 -16.59
N ASP A 58 -13.39 12.62 -17.00
CA ASP A 58 -14.53 12.63 -16.09
C ASP A 58 -14.38 11.60 -14.98
N ALA A 59 -14.85 11.95 -13.77
CA ALA A 59 -14.88 11.02 -12.64
C ALA A 59 -15.78 9.82 -12.94
N LEU A 60 -15.47 8.68 -12.33
CA LEU A 60 -16.19 7.42 -12.52
C LEU A 60 -16.68 6.90 -11.18
N GLU A 61 -17.84 6.27 -11.17
CA GLU A 61 -18.31 5.50 -10.00
C GLU A 61 -18.30 4.01 -10.35
N ILE A 62 -17.78 3.21 -9.43
CA ILE A 62 -17.77 1.75 -9.56
C ILE A 62 -18.46 1.10 -8.36
N ALA A 63 -19.33 0.13 -8.62
CA ALA A 63 -19.95 -0.68 -7.59
C ALA A 63 -18.96 -1.78 -7.17
N VAL A 64 -18.60 -1.81 -5.88
CA VAL A 64 -17.70 -2.81 -5.30
C VAL A 64 -18.07 -3.03 -3.84
N ASP A 65 -17.93 -4.27 -3.37
CA ASP A 65 -18.27 -4.63 -1.98
C ASP A 65 -17.08 -4.47 -1.02
N GLY A 66 -15.90 -4.11 -1.53
CA GLY A 66 -14.68 -4.00 -0.74
C GLY A 66 -13.53 -3.31 -1.47
N MET A 67 -12.64 -2.71 -0.67
CA MET A 67 -11.43 -2.04 -1.15
C MET A 67 -10.22 -2.52 -0.36
N PHE A 68 -9.14 -2.86 -1.07
CA PHE A 68 -7.86 -3.22 -0.48
C PHE A 68 -6.81 -2.20 -0.91
N VAL A 69 -6.10 -1.60 0.05
CA VAL A 69 -5.12 -0.55 -0.21
C VAL A 69 -3.71 -1.14 -0.19
N ALA A 70 -3.02 -1.05 -1.32
CA ALA A 70 -1.66 -1.59 -1.50
C ALA A 70 -0.67 -0.49 -1.93
N ILE A 71 -0.44 0.51 -1.08
CA ILE A 71 0.38 1.70 -1.39
C ILE A 71 1.77 1.70 -0.74
N GLY A 72 2.10 0.66 0.02
CA GLY A 72 3.29 0.60 0.88
C GLY A 72 2.94 0.87 2.35
N HIS A 73 3.96 0.80 3.19
CA HIS A 73 3.85 0.99 4.65
C HIS A 73 4.76 2.15 5.09
N ASP A 74 4.33 2.87 6.11
CA ASP A 74 5.15 3.88 6.80
C ASP A 74 5.45 3.35 8.21
N PRO A 75 6.66 2.83 8.47
CA PRO A 75 6.99 2.24 9.76
C PRO A 75 6.95 3.32 10.85
N ALA A 76 6.38 2.99 12.02
CA ALA A 76 6.24 3.90 13.16
C ALA A 76 7.57 4.15 13.91
N THR A 77 8.61 4.55 13.18
CA THR A 77 10.01 4.62 13.64
C THR A 77 10.55 6.04 13.67
N VAL A 78 9.76 7.04 13.28
CA VAL A 78 10.19 8.44 13.15
C VAL A 78 10.92 8.97 14.39
N ALA A 79 10.47 8.59 15.58
CA ALA A 79 11.07 9.00 16.86
C ALA A 79 12.54 8.53 17.05
N PHE A 80 13.02 7.59 16.23
CA PHE A 80 14.33 6.95 16.38
C PHE A 80 15.34 7.29 15.26
N ARG A 81 14.98 8.14 14.28
CA ARG A 81 15.79 8.37 13.04
C ARG A 81 17.25 8.71 13.27
N ASP A 82 17.54 9.45 14.34
CA ASP A 82 18.90 9.88 14.68
C ASP A 82 19.51 9.06 15.83
N ALA A 83 18.74 8.14 16.41
CA ALA A 83 19.14 7.32 17.55
C ALA A 83 19.53 5.90 17.13
N LEU A 84 18.90 5.36 16.08
CA LEU A 84 19.12 3.99 15.59
C LEU A 84 19.47 3.99 14.11
N ALA A 85 20.26 3.01 13.67
CA ALA A 85 20.49 2.77 12.26
C ALA A 85 19.18 2.38 11.57
N MET A 86 18.87 3.09 10.48
CA MET A 86 17.71 2.82 9.64
C MET A 86 18.12 2.56 8.19
N ASP A 87 17.21 2.00 7.42
CA ASP A 87 17.30 2.02 5.96
C ASP A 87 16.58 3.21 5.33
N ASP A 88 16.66 3.29 4.01
CA ASP A 88 16.12 4.34 3.16
C ASP A 88 14.59 4.37 3.12
N GLU A 89 13.92 3.28 3.52
CA GLU A 89 12.46 3.20 3.67
C GLU A 89 12.02 3.49 5.12
N GLY A 90 12.95 3.83 6.02
CA GLY A 90 12.67 4.23 7.40
C GLY A 90 12.53 3.08 8.40
N TYR A 91 12.84 1.83 8.03
CA TYR A 91 12.79 0.71 8.97
C TYR A 91 14.03 0.68 9.86
N ILE A 92 13.89 0.21 11.10
CA ILE A 92 15.02 -0.01 12.01
C ILE A 92 15.82 -1.21 11.50
N LYS A 93 17.14 -1.06 11.41
CA LYS A 93 18.03 -2.18 11.07
C LYS A 93 18.30 -3.02 12.31
N ALA A 94 17.76 -4.23 12.31
CA ALA A 94 18.16 -5.28 13.23
C ALA A 94 19.15 -6.24 12.56
N ASP A 95 20.06 -6.82 13.34
CA ASP A 95 20.96 -7.87 12.86
C ASP A 95 20.15 -9.07 12.36
N ALA A 96 20.51 -9.60 11.19
CA ALA A 96 19.76 -10.66 10.51
C ALA A 96 19.48 -11.87 11.42
N GLY A 97 18.20 -12.22 11.56
CA GLY A 97 17.74 -13.33 12.42
C GLY A 97 17.69 -13.00 13.91
N THR A 98 17.83 -11.74 14.31
CA THR A 98 17.81 -11.32 15.72
C THR A 98 16.98 -10.03 15.91
N THR A 99 16.87 -9.55 17.15
CA THR A 99 16.22 -8.28 17.50
C THR A 99 17.21 -7.16 17.81
N ARG A 100 18.53 -7.40 17.68
CA ARG A 100 19.56 -6.45 18.10
C ARG A 100 19.67 -5.28 17.15
N THR A 101 19.65 -4.05 17.67
CA THR A 101 19.82 -2.82 16.88
C THR A 101 21.26 -2.30 16.93
N SER A 102 21.52 -1.13 16.34
CA SER A 102 22.81 -0.45 16.40
C SER A 102 23.21 0.07 17.78
N VAL A 103 22.31 0.07 18.76
CA VAL A 103 22.55 0.57 20.13
C VAL A 103 22.35 -0.56 21.13
N ASP A 104 23.39 -0.82 21.93
CA ASP A 104 23.33 -1.84 22.97
C ASP A 104 22.22 -1.53 23.99
N GLY A 105 21.45 -2.56 24.32
CA GLY A 105 20.28 -2.45 25.20
C GLY A 105 19.00 -1.99 24.50
N VAL A 106 19.05 -1.65 23.20
CA VAL A 106 17.86 -1.35 22.39
C VAL A 106 17.61 -2.48 21.40
N PHE A 107 16.38 -3.00 21.41
CA PHE A 107 15.92 -4.10 20.57
C PHE A 107 14.71 -3.68 19.74
N ALA A 108 14.55 -4.23 18.54
CA ALA A 108 13.41 -3.96 17.66
C ALA A 108 12.86 -5.26 17.05
N ALA A 109 11.54 -5.33 16.90
CA ALA A 109 10.82 -6.52 16.42
C ALA A 109 9.47 -6.13 15.79
N GLY A 110 8.91 -7.02 14.96
CA GLY A 110 7.67 -6.79 14.22
C GLY A 110 7.84 -5.84 13.03
N ASP A 111 6.76 -5.19 12.61
CA ASP A 111 6.69 -4.40 11.38
C ASP A 111 7.72 -3.26 11.31
N CYS A 112 8.26 -2.79 12.44
CA CYS A 112 9.29 -1.75 12.44
C CYS A 112 10.67 -2.21 11.91
N VAL A 113 10.88 -3.53 11.78
CA VAL A 113 12.10 -4.15 11.24
C VAL A 113 11.83 -5.10 10.07
N ASP A 114 10.57 -5.42 9.78
CA ASP A 114 10.19 -6.41 8.77
C ASP A 114 9.63 -5.75 7.49
N LYS A 115 10.30 -6.03 6.37
CA LYS A 115 9.90 -5.57 5.03
C LYS A 115 9.26 -6.67 4.18
N ILE A 116 9.34 -7.92 4.60
CA ILE A 116 8.99 -9.08 3.78
C ILE A 116 7.49 -9.35 3.90
N TYR A 117 6.97 -9.34 5.13
CA TYR A 117 5.55 -9.54 5.39
C TYR A 117 4.85 -8.18 5.43
N ARG A 118 4.43 -7.73 4.23
CA ARG A 118 3.63 -6.53 3.95
C ARG A 118 2.24 -6.93 3.48
#